data_AF-A0A511M665-F1
#
_entry.id   AF-A0A511M665-F1
#
_cell.length_a   1.000
_cell.length_b   1.000
_cell.length_c   1.000
_cell.angle_alpha   90.00
_cell.angle_beta   90.00
_cell.angle_gamma   90.00
#
_symmetry.space_group_name_H-M   'P 1'
#
loop_
_entity.id
_entity.type
_entity.pdbx_description
1 polymer ?
#
loop_
_entity_poly.entity_id
_entity_poly.type
_entity_poly.pdbx_seq_one_letter_code
_entity_poly.pdbx_strand_id
1 'polypeptide(L)'
;MDRSDANGYRDRLAAAYRASELTVNELWLRYFALGGIIGRMEMEAYLSGLMELPPLQHDMLALAINERLDEIAPARAPYLPVDPPESVNRETGGPAANPVTSRRTPAEPDTEN
;
A
#
# COMPACT_ATOMS: atom_id res chain seq x y z
N MET A 1 21.70 -6.89 19.65
CA MET A 1 20.43 -6.16 19.80
C MET A 1 20.70 -5.04 20.79
N ASP A 2 20.77 -3.79 20.33
CA ASP A 2 21.03 -2.65 21.21
C ASP A 2 19.78 -2.37 22.06
N ARG A 3 19.98 -2.10 23.36
CA ARG A 3 18.87 -1.88 24.32
C ARG A 3 18.07 -0.62 23.97
N SER A 4 18.67 0.30 23.21
CA SER A 4 18.03 1.51 22.70
C SER A 4 16.92 1.23 21.69
N ASP A 5 17.07 0.20 20.84
CA ASP A 5 16.07 -0.16 19.83
C ASP A 5 14.80 -0.76 20.49
N ALA A 6 14.99 -1.59 21.51
CA ALA A 6 13.91 -2.25 22.24
C ALA A 6 12.95 -1.26 22.92
N ASN A 7 13.46 -0.16 23.47
CA ASN A 7 12.64 0.90 24.03
C ASN A 7 11.81 1.62 22.96
N GLY A 8 12.39 1.88 21.78
CA GLY A 8 11.68 2.52 20.67
C GLY A 8 10.48 1.70 20.15
N TYR A 9 10.57 0.37 20.15
CA TYR A 9 9.46 -0.50 19.76
C TYR A 9 8.29 -0.46 20.75
N ARG A 10 8.58 -0.48 22.06
CA ARG A 10 7.54 -0.40 23.10
C ARG A 10 6.83 0.94 23.08
N ASP A 11 7.56 2.04 22.88
CA ASP A 11 6.97 3.37 22.79
C ASP A 11 6.01 3.49 21.59
N ARG A 12 6.39 2.93 20.44
CA ARG A 12 5.53 2.88 19.24
C ARG A 12 4.30 2.01 19.47
N LEU A 13 4.46 0.85 20.11
CA LEU A 13 3.35 -0.03 20.45
C LEU A 13 2.37 0.67 21.40
N ALA A 14 2.88 1.35 22.43
CA ALA A 14 2.06 2.11 23.37
C ALA A 14 1.33 3.28 22.70
N ALA A 15 1.97 3.95 21.73
CA ALA A 15 1.31 4.99 20.93
C ALA A 15 0.19 4.42 20.05
N ALA A 16 0.44 3.28 19.38
CA ALA A 16 -0.56 2.59 18.57
C ALA A 16 -1.75 2.11 19.42
N TYR A 17 -1.48 1.55 20.61
CA TYR A 17 -2.52 1.12 21.54
C TYR A 17 -3.41 2.28 22.01
N ARG A 18 -2.83 3.45 22.30
CA ARG A 18 -3.64 4.65 22.63
C ARG A 18 -4.50 5.09 21.45
N ALA A 19 -3.99 4.98 20.23
CA ALA A 19 -4.72 5.34 19.01
C ALA A 19 -5.81 4.32 18.62
N SER A 20 -5.72 3.07 19.08
CA SER A 20 -6.71 2.03 18.76
C SER A 20 -8.01 2.14 19.56
N GLU A 21 -8.05 3.04 20.56
CA GLU A 21 -9.21 3.27 21.45
C GLU A 21 -9.68 2.01 22.19
N LEU A 22 -8.79 1.02 22.34
CA LEU A 22 -9.10 -0.21 23.05
C LEU A 22 -8.90 0.00 24.55
N THR A 23 -9.83 -0.55 25.32
CA THR A 23 -9.55 -0.86 26.73
C THR A 23 -8.60 -2.04 26.83
N VAL A 24 -7.95 -2.20 27.98
CA VAL A 24 -7.02 -3.32 28.23
C VAL A 24 -7.74 -4.66 28.08
N ASN A 25 -9.00 -4.73 28.53
CA ASN A 25 -9.79 -5.95 28.44
C ASN A 25 -10.13 -6.32 26.99
N GLU A 26 -10.46 -5.35 26.14
CA GLU A 26 -10.72 -5.59 24.71
C GLU A 26 -9.46 -6.01 23.97
N LEU A 27 -8.32 -5.38 24.26
CA LEU A 27 -7.02 -5.81 23.73
C LEU A 27 -6.71 -7.24 24.15
N TRP A 28 -6.91 -7.58 25.43
CA TRP A 28 -6.68 -8.93 25.94
C TRP A 28 -7.56 -9.97 25.23
N LEU A 29 -8.84 -9.68 25.03
CA LEU A 29 -9.75 -10.59 24.31
C LEU A 29 -9.33 -10.81 22.85
N ARG A 30 -8.94 -9.75 22.13
CA ARG A 30 -8.46 -9.85 20.74
C ARG A 30 -7.17 -10.65 20.66
N TYR A 31 -6.19 -10.33 21.51
CA TYR A 31 -4.94 -11.06 21.61
C TYR A 31 -5.16 -12.55 21.95
N PHE A 32 -6.08 -12.85 22.88
CA PHE A 32 -6.42 -14.23 23.25
C PHE A 32 -7.05 -14.99 22.07
N ALA A 33 -7.93 -14.33 21.29
CA ALA A 33 -8.52 -14.92 20.10
C ALA A 33 -7.48 -15.26 19.01
N LEU A 34 -6.35 -14.55 18.97
CA LEU A 34 -5.20 -14.86 18.10
C LEU A 34 -4.35 -16.04 18.61
N GLY A 35 -4.66 -16.62 19.77
CA GLY A 35 -3.90 -17.70 20.39
C GLY A 35 -2.86 -17.23 21.41
N GLY A 36 -3.00 -16.00 21.90
CA GLY A 36 -2.13 -15.43 22.91
C GLY A 36 -2.13 -16.22 24.23
N ILE A 37 -0.95 -16.43 24.81
CA ILE A 37 -0.76 -17.32 25.97
C ILE A 37 -0.62 -16.60 27.31
N ILE A 38 -0.43 -15.27 27.33
CA ILE A 38 -0.27 -14.52 28.59
C ILE A 38 -1.62 -14.13 29.18
N GLY A 39 -1.67 -14.06 30.51
CA GLY A 39 -2.84 -13.58 31.24
C GLY A 39 -3.02 -12.07 31.13
N ARG A 40 -4.24 -11.59 31.43
CA ARG A 40 -4.57 -10.15 31.45
C ARG A 40 -3.66 -9.35 32.38
N MET A 41 -3.37 -9.88 33.57
CA MET A 41 -2.50 -9.22 34.55
C MET A 41 -1.05 -9.07 34.03
N GLU A 42 -0.54 -10.07 33.31
CA GLU A 42 0.80 -10.02 32.70
C GLU A 42 0.83 -9.02 31.54
N MET A 43 -0.25 -8.96 30.75
CA MET A 43 -0.43 -7.93 29.72
C MET A 43 -0.45 -6.52 30.33
N GLU A 44 -1.18 -6.30 31.43
CA GLU A 44 -1.20 -5.02 32.17
C GLU A 44 0.19 -4.63 32.67
N ALA A 45 0.93 -5.59 33.25
CA ALA A 45 2.30 -5.38 33.71
C ALA A 45 3.23 -5.02 32.54
N TYR A 46 3.09 -5.68 31.40
CA TYR A 46 3.85 -5.39 30.19
C TYR A 46 3.56 -3.98 29.64
N LEU A 47 2.29 -3.61 29.53
CA LEU A 47 1.87 -2.27 29.07
C LEU A 47 2.31 -1.17 30.03
N SER A 48 2.42 -1.48 31.32
CA SER A 48 2.92 -0.57 32.36
C SER A 48 4.45 -0.51 32.46
N GLY A 49 5.19 -1.26 31.63
CA GLY A 49 6.65 -1.29 31.66
C GLY A 49 7.25 -2.16 32.77
N LEU A 50 6.43 -2.85 33.57
CA LEU A 50 6.86 -3.65 34.73
C LEU A 50 7.34 -5.05 34.35
N MET A 51 7.06 -5.49 33.12
CA MET A 51 7.42 -6.81 32.60
C MET A 51 7.91 -6.69 31.15
N GLU A 52 8.79 -7.60 30.74
CA GLU A 52 9.14 -7.83 29.33
C GLU A 52 8.39 -9.05 28.80
N LEU A 53 7.98 -9.00 27.53
CA LEU A 53 7.32 -10.12 26.86
C LEU A 53 8.27 -10.86 25.92
N PRO A 54 8.07 -12.17 25.72
CA PRO A 54 8.69 -12.87 24.60
C PRO A 54 8.34 -12.19 23.27
N PRO A 55 9.26 -12.15 22.29
CA PRO A 55 9.06 -11.44 21.02
C PRO A 55 7.76 -11.83 20.30
N LEU A 56 7.43 -13.12 20.27
CA LEU A 56 6.18 -13.59 19.65
C LEU A 56 4.94 -12.99 20.31
N GLN A 57 4.92 -12.86 21.64
CA GLN A 57 3.77 -12.30 22.35
C GLN A 57 3.64 -10.80 22.12
N HIS A 58 4.78 -10.10 22.01
CA HIS A 58 4.83 -8.71 21.58
C HIS A 58 4.23 -8.53 20.17
N ASP A 59 4.61 -9.36 19.22
CA ASP A 59 4.13 -9.25 17.83
C ASP A 59 2.63 -9.56 17.72
N MET A 60 2.11 -10.49 18.52
CA MET A 60 0.67 -10.75 18.60
C MET A 60 -0.13 -9.58 19.17
N LEU A 61 0.41 -8.87 20.17
CA LEU A 61 -0.19 -7.62 20.64
C LEU A 61 -0.19 -6.56 19.55
N ALA A 62 0.93 -6.41 18.83
CA ALA A 62 1.04 -5.48 17.72
C ALA A 62 0.01 -5.80 16.63
N LEU A 63 -0.17 -7.09 16.30
CA LEU A 63 -1.18 -7.54 15.34
C LEU A 63 -2.60 -7.15 15.78
N ALA A 64 -3.00 -7.47 17.02
CA ALA A 64 -4.33 -7.14 17.54
C ALA A 64 -4.62 -5.62 17.53
N ILE A 65 -3.60 -4.80 17.83
CA ILE A 65 -3.69 -3.34 17.78
C ILE A 65 -3.83 -2.87 16.33
N ASN A 66 -3.01 -3.40 15.41
CA ASN A 66 -3.05 -3.02 14.00
C ASN A 66 -4.38 -3.38 13.35
N GLU A 67 -4.94 -4.56 13.63
CA GLU A 67 -6.27 -4.94 13.15
C GLU A 67 -7.34 -3.95 13.61
N ARG A 68 -7.25 -3.49 14.87
CA ARG A 68 -8.16 -2.45 15.36
C ARG A 68 -7.95 -1.12 14.66
N LEU A 69 -6.70 -0.71 14.44
CA LEU A 69 -6.40 0.53 13.73
C LEU A 69 -6.93 0.48 12.30
N ASP A 70 -6.84 -0.66 11.62
CA ASP A 70 -7.38 -0.87 10.27
C ASP A 70 -8.92 -0.78 10.24
N GLU A 71 -9.62 -1.23 11.30
CA GLU A 71 -11.08 -1.10 11.42
C GLU A 71 -11.57 0.35 11.55
N ILE A 72 -10.80 1.21 12.24
CA ILE A 72 -11.19 2.61 12.51
C ILE A 72 -10.53 3.60 11.57
N ALA A 73 -9.51 3.17 10.82
CA ALA A 73 -8.82 4.02 9.88
C ALA A 73 -9.78 4.49 8.78
N PRO A 74 -9.79 5.79 8.46
CA PRO A 74 -10.55 6.28 7.32
C PRO A 74 -10.02 5.65 6.04
N ALA A 75 -10.90 5.48 5.06
CA ALA A 75 -10.51 5.04 3.73
C ALA A 75 -9.39 5.94 3.17
N ARG A 76 -8.44 5.34 2.45
CA ARG A 76 -7.38 6.10 1.78
C ARG A 76 -8.00 7.10 0.80
N ALA A 77 -7.50 8.33 0.81
CA ALA A 77 -7.94 9.35 -0.13
C ALA A 77 -7.74 8.85 -1.58
N PRO A 78 -8.70 9.09 -2.48
CA PRO A 78 -8.58 8.67 -3.88
C PRO A 78 -7.42 9.39 -4.55
N TYR A 79 -6.70 8.69 -5.43
CA TYR A 79 -5.78 9.35 -6.36
C TYR A 79 -6.58 10.17 -7.38
N LEU A 80 -6.06 11.34 -7.76
CA LEU A 80 -6.57 12.04 -8.94
C LEU A 80 -6.35 11.13 -10.16
N PRO A 81 -7.33 11.01 -11.06
CA PRO A 81 -7.09 10.39 -12.36
C PRO A 81 -5.95 11.17 -13.03
N VAL A 82 -4.84 10.49 -13.34
CA VAL A 82 -3.90 11.02 -14.33
C VAL A 82 -4.67 10.99 -15.64
N ASP A 83 -5.01 12.16 -16.19
CA ASP A 83 -5.43 12.23 -17.58
C ASP A 83 -4.30 11.57 -18.40
N PRO A 84 -4.61 10.52 -19.19
CA PRO A 84 -3.59 9.93 -20.05
C PRO A 84 -3.01 11.05 -20.91
N PRO A 85 -1.68 11.09 -21.12
CA PRO A 85 -1.08 12.15 -21.92
C PRO A 85 -1.81 12.17 -23.26
N GLU A 86 -2.42 13.32 -23.55
CA GLU A 86 -3.07 13.64 -24.81
C GLU A 86 -2.20 13.07 -25.92
N SER A 87 -2.74 12.11 -26.66
CA SER A 87 -2.02 11.47 -27.76
C SER A 87 -1.46 12.58 -28.62
N VAL A 88 -0.14 12.80 -28.53
CA VAL A 88 0.55 13.83 -29.32
C VAL A 88 0.25 13.46 -30.76
N ASN A 89 -0.69 14.18 -31.36
CA ASN A 89 -1.03 14.06 -32.75
C ASN A 89 0.27 14.35 -33.49
N ARG A 90 0.94 13.29 -33.92
CA ARG A 90 2.12 13.37 -34.76
C ARG A 90 1.64 13.73 -36.16
N GLU A 91 1.09 14.92 -36.30
CA GLU A 91 0.96 15.61 -37.58
C GLU A 91 2.37 15.92 -38.06
N THR A 92 3.02 14.91 -38.64
CA THR A 92 4.26 15.10 -39.39
C THR A 92 3.85 15.30 -40.85
N GLY A 93 3.29 16.46 -41.14
CA GLY A 93 3.01 16.91 -42.49
C GLY A 93 4.21 17.63 -43.11
N GLY A 94 5.02 16.90 -43.91
CA GLY A 94 5.84 17.41 -45.03
C GLY A 94 7.06 18.31 -44.69
N PRO A 95 8.05 18.46 -45.62
CA PRO A 95 7.78 18.79 -47.01
C PRO A 95 8.56 17.98 -48.07
N ALA A 96 8.13 18.18 -49.31
CA ALA A 96 8.58 17.60 -50.57
C ALA A 96 10.10 17.57 -50.81
N ALA A 97 10.58 16.50 -51.47
CA ALA A 97 11.32 16.53 -52.74
C ALA A 97 12.16 15.24 -52.94
N ASN A 98 11.82 14.40 -53.93
CA ASN A 98 12.71 14.20 -55.08
C ASN A 98 12.03 13.39 -56.21
N PRO A 99 12.14 13.82 -57.47
CA PRO A 99 11.62 13.07 -58.61
C PRO A 99 12.67 12.10 -59.14
N VAL A 100 12.28 10.87 -59.52
CA VAL A 100 13.06 10.08 -60.48
C VAL A 100 12.17 9.60 -61.63
N THR A 101 12.28 10.39 -62.69
CA THR A 101 12.20 10.10 -64.12
C THR A 101 11.96 8.65 -64.57
N SER A 102 10.87 8.51 -65.33
CA SER A 102 10.65 7.67 -66.51
C SER A 102 10.68 6.15 -66.38
N ARG A 103 9.52 5.55 -66.70
CA ARG A 103 9.34 4.99 -68.05
C ARG A 103 7.88 5.07 -68.48
N ARG A 104 7.67 5.79 -69.58
CA ARG A 104 6.44 5.92 -70.35
C ARG A 104 6.45 4.83 -71.41
N THR A 105 5.36 4.05 -71.55
CA THR A 105 4.84 3.50 -72.83
C THR A 105 3.57 2.66 -72.56
N PRO A 106 2.66 2.50 -73.54
CA PRO A 106 1.50 3.39 -73.70
C PRO A 106 0.17 2.61 -73.61
N ALA A 107 -0.91 3.40 -73.66
CA ALA A 107 -2.31 2.98 -73.65
C ALA A 107 -2.66 1.87 -74.65
N GLU A 108 -3.61 1.02 -74.26
CA GLU A 108 -4.67 0.55 -75.16
C GLU A 108 -6.02 0.60 -74.43
N PRO A 109 -7.13 0.85 -75.17
CA PRO A 109 -8.36 1.41 -74.64
C PRO A 109 -9.45 0.38 -74.40
N ASP A 110 -10.43 0.81 -73.60
CA ASP A 110 -11.84 0.40 -73.46
C ASP A 110 -12.31 -0.86 -74.21
N THR A 111 -13.09 -1.71 -73.55
CA THR A 111 -14.57 -1.84 -73.74
C THR A 111 -15.07 -3.16 -73.11
N GLU A 112 -16.01 -3.04 -72.16
CA GLU A 112 -17.27 -3.81 -71.98
C GLU A 112 -17.31 -5.31 -72.38
N ASN A 113 -17.56 -6.20 -71.38
CA ASN A 113 -18.77 -7.04 -71.25
C ASN A 113 -18.62 -8.04 -70.09
#